data_AF-A0A1G9DRK9-F1
#
_entry.id   AF-A0A1G9DRK9-F1
#
_cell.length_a   1.000
_cell.length_b   1.000
_cell.length_c   1.000
_cell.angle_alpha   90.00
_cell.angle_beta   90.00
_cell.angle_gamma   90.00
#
_symmetry.space_group_name_H-M   'P 1'
#
loop_
_entity.id
_entity.type
_entity.pdbx_description
1 polymer ?
#
loop_
_entity_poly.entity_id
_entity_poly.type
_entity_poly.pdbx_seq_one_letter_code
_entity_poly.pdbx_strand_id
1 'polypeptide(L)' 'MFTGLIEQKGTVLKVDSTVDDTEFTINNDGFEDLKEGDSIAVNGVCLTAYEITEHTFKVTMIN' A
#
# COMPACT_ATOMS: atom_id res chain seq x y z
N MET A 1 4.50 6.73 -11.97
CA MET A 1 5.31 7.93 -11.66
C MET A 1 4.44 8.87 -10.85
N PHE A 2 4.95 9.40 -9.73
CA PHE A 2 4.15 10.17 -8.76
C PHE A 2 4.50 11.66 -8.82
N THR A 3 3.52 12.53 -8.57
CA THR A 3 3.69 13.99 -8.55
C THR A 3 4.27 14.51 -7.23
N GLY A 4 4.23 13.69 -6.18
CA GLY A 4 4.60 14.09 -4.82
C GLY A 4 3.46 14.79 -4.04
N LEU A 5 2.29 14.98 -4.65
CA LEU A 5 1.09 15.41 -3.94
C LEU A 5 0.50 14.21 -3.20
N ILE A 6 0.36 14.32 -1.88
CA ILE A 6 -0.20 13.26 -1.05
C ILE A 6 -1.73 13.31 -1.16
N GLU A 7 -2.33 12.26 -1.70
CA GLU A 7 -3.79 12.17 -1.86
C GLU A 7 -4.49 11.86 -0.53
N GLN A 8 -3.94 10.93 0.25
CA GLN A 8 -4.58 10.41 1.46
C GLN A 8 -3.52 10.06 2.52
N LYS A 9 -3.93 10.08 3.80
CA LYS A 9 -3.18 9.44 4.89
C LYS A 9 -3.82 8.09 5.21
N GLY A 10 -3.02 7.02 5.16
CA GLY A 10 -3.44 5.69 5.57
C GLY A 10 -2.94 5.31 6.97
N THR A 11 -3.59 4.33 7.58
CA THR A 11 -3.20 3.67 8.83
C THR A 11 -2.69 2.28 8.50
N VAL A 12 -1.49 1.94 9.00
CA VAL A 12 -0.98 0.57 8.96
C VAL A 12 -1.75 -0.26 9.98
N LEU A 13 -2.51 -1.23 9.51
CA LEU A 13 -3.34 -2.11 10.34
C LEU A 13 -2.59 -3.37 10.77
N LYS A 14 -1.66 -3.85 9.95
CA LYS A 14 -0.86 -5.05 10.21
C LYS A 14 0.51 -4.94 9.54
N VAL A 15 1.51 -5.53 10.19
CA VAL A 15 2.87 -5.72 9.66
C VAL A 15 3.25 -7.18 9.87
N ASP A 16 3.55 -7.88 8.78
CA ASP A 16 4.06 -9.25 8.79
C ASP A 16 5.46 -9.24 8.18
N SER A 17 6.48 -9.46 9.00
CA SER A 17 7.88 -9.46 8.55
C SER A 17 8.46 -10.87 8.53
N THR A 18 9.14 -11.20 7.42
CA THR A 18 9.96 -12.39 7.26
C THR A 18 11.43 -12.00 7.12
N VAL A 19 12.31 -12.97 6.84
CA VAL A 19 13.72 -12.70 6.52
C VAL A 19 13.85 -12.01 5.16
N ASP A 20 13.00 -12.39 4.21
CA ASP A 20 13.12 -11.97 2.81
C ASP A 20 12.30 -10.72 2.50
N ASP A 21 11.20 -10.50 3.23
CA ASP A 21 10.27 -9.41 2.95
C ASP A 21 9.53 -8.89 4.20
N THR A 22 8.81 -7.79 4.02
CA THR A 22 7.82 -7.28 4.98
C THR A 22 6.55 -6.87 4.23
N GLU A 23 5.45 -7.51 4.60
CA GLU A 23 4.11 -7.21 4.12
C GLU A 23 3.43 -6.21 5.07
N PHE A 24 2.80 -5.19 4.50
CA PHE A 24 1.99 -4.22 5.21
C PHE A 24 0.54 -4.34 4.75
N THR A 25 -0.39 -4.42 5.70
CA THR A 25 -1.82 -4.20 5.44
C THR A 25 -2.19 -2.79 5.84
N ILE A 26 -2.71 -2.00 4.92
CA ILE A 26 -3.05 -0.58 5.09
C ILE A 26 -4.55 -0.40 4.84
N ASN A 27 -5.20 0.50 5.56
CA ASN A 27 -6.61 0.81 5.28
C ASN A 27 -6.79 1.45 3.88
N ASN A 28 -7.91 1.16 3.24
CA ASN A 28 -8.25 1.63 1.89
C ASN A 28 -9.32 2.75 1.89
N ASP A 29 -9.57 3.37 3.04
CA ASP A 29 -10.61 4.39 3.14
C ASP A 29 -10.18 5.66 2.38
N GLY A 30 -10.84 5.92 1.25
CA GLY A 30 -10.66 7.13 0.45
C GLY A 30 -9.94 6.95 -0.88
N PHE A 31 -9.58 5.72 -1.27
CA PHE A 31 -9.19 5.43 -2.65
C PHE A 31 -10.40 4.91 -3.43
N GLU A 32 -10.92 5.70 -4.37
CA GLU A 32 -12.08 5.30 -5.18
C GLU A 32 -11.71 4.35 -6.33
N ASP A 33 -10.45 4.39 -6.79
CA ASP A 33 -10.03 3.73 -8.05
C ASP A 33 -8.77 2.86 -7.93
N LEU A 34 -8.34 2.49 -6.71
CA LEU A 34 -7.16 1.64 -6.52
C LEU A 34 -7.44 0.21 -7.01
N LYS A 35 -6.63 -0.28 -7.95
CA LYS A 35 -6.75 -1.62 -8.55
C LYS A 35 -5.54 -2.48 -8.28
N GLU A 36 -5.77 -3.78 -8.36
CA GLU A 36 -4.72 -4.77 -8.15
C GLU A 36 -3.64 -4.62 -9.23
N GLY A 37 -2.38 -4.57 -8.81
CA GLY A 37 -1.23 -4.29 -9.66
C GLY A 37 -0.91 -2.80 -9.84
N ASP A 38 -1.74 -1.88 -9.33
CA ASP A 38 -1.43 -0.45 -9.40
C ASP A 38 -0.18 -0.11 -8.58
N SER A 39 0.56 0.88 -9.08
CA SER A 39 1.66 1.49 -8.34
C SER A 39 1.11 2.51 -7.34
N ILE A 40 1.33 2.26 -6.06
CA ILE A 40 0.96 3.16 -4.97
C ILE A 40 2.22 3.64 -4.23
N ALA A 41 2.28 4.93 -3.90
CA ALA A 41 3.38 5.50 -3.13
C ALA A 41 3.02 5.55 -1.65
N VAL A 42 3.74 4.79 -0.81
CA VAL A 42 3.59 4.82 0.65
C VAL A 42 4.80 5.54 1.25
N ASN A 43 4.58 6.73 1.84
CA ASN A 43 5.64 7.61 2.32
C ASN A 43 6.78 7.82 1.30
N GLY A 44 6.42 7.92 0.01
CA GLY A 44 7.36 8.18 -1.09
C GLY A 44 8.00 6.92 -1.71
N VAL A 45 7.78 5.73 -1.16
CA VAL A 45 8.25 4.47 -1.76
C VAL A 45 7.20 3.93 -2.72
N CYS A 46 7.59 3.69 -3.97
CA CYS A 46 6.75 3.04 -4.97
C CYS A 46 6.60 1.57 -4.63
N LEU A 47 5.37 1.12 -4.39
CA LEU A 47 5.02 -0.27 -4.11
C LEU A 47 3.87 -0.71 -5.02
N THR A 48 3.68 -2.02 -5.15
CA THR A 48 2.56 -2.60 -5.90
C THR A 48 1.45 -2.97 -4.93
N ALA A 49 0.25 -2.44 -5.16
CA ALA A 49 -0.94 -2.80 -4.38
C ALA A 49 -1.48 -4.17 -4.81
N TYR A 50 -1.76 -5.04 -3.85
CA TYR A 50 -2.40 -6.35 -4.06
C TYR A 50 -3.36 -6.69 -2.92
N GLU A 51 -4.19 -7.73 -3.09
CA GLU A 51 -5.21 -8.13 -2.12
C GLU A 51 -6.07 -6.95 -1.63
N ILE A 52 -6.62 -6.20 -2.59
CA ILE A 52 -7.45 -5.01 -2.32
C ILE A 52 -8.86 -5.45 -1.95
N THR A 53 -9.38 -4.87 -0.87
CA THR A 53 -10.76 -4.99 -0.40
C THR A 53 -11.38 -3.61 -0.26
N GLU A 54 -12.66 -3.57 0.12
CA GLU A 54 -13.35 -2.31 0.45
C GLU A 54 -12.64 -1.51 1.55
N HIS A 55 -11.93 -2.18 2.46
CA HIS A 55 -11.36 -1.54 3.65
C HIS A 55 -9.84 -1.59 3.72
N THR A 56 -9.18 -2.41 2.91
CA THR A 56 -7.74 -2.63 3.00
C THR A 56 -7.07 -2.87 1.66
N PHE A 57 -5.79 -2.59 1.57
CA PHE A 57 -4.91 -3.12 0.54
C PHE A 57 -3.59 -3.57 1.17
N LYS A 58 -2.84 -4.40 0.44
CA LYS A 58 -1.51 -4.84 0.85
C LYS A 58 -0.42 -4.34 -0.07
N VAL A 59 0.77 -4.21 0.51
CA VAL A 59 2.02 -3.90 -0.19
C VAL A 59 3.17 -4.68 0.45
N THR A 60 4.18 -5.06 -0.33
CA THR A 60 5.36 -5.78 0.14
C THR A 60 6.62 -4.94 -0.07
N MET A 61 7.49 -4.90 0.93
CA MET A 61 8.89 -4.48 0.79
C MET A 61 9.79 -5.71 0.80
N ILE A 62 10.74 -5.78 -0.14
CA ILE A 62 11.75 -6.84 -0.19
C ILE A 62 13.03 -6.33 0.48
N ASN A 63 13.69 -7.17 1.29
CA ASN A 63 14.96 -6.88 1.97
C ASN A 63 16.19 -7.01 1.06
#